data_AF-A0A1W7R7A6-F1
#
_entry.id   AF-A0A1W7R7A6-F1
#
_cell.length_a   1.000
_cell.length_b   1.000
_cell.length_c   1.000
_cell.angle_alpha   90.00
_cell.angle_beta   90.00
_cell.angle_gamma   90.00
#
_symmetry.space_group_name_H-M   'P 1'
#
loop_
_entity.id
_entity.type
_entity.pdbx_description
1 polymer ?
#
loop_
_entity_poly.entity_id
_entity_poly.type
_entity_poly.pdbx_seq_one_letter_code
_entity_poly.pdbx_strand_id
1 'polypeptide(L)'
;KPGVHKPSCTLPMEAGSCDGKLARWHFARDDNKCMPFYYTGCGGNHNQFISLDQCEEQCPPKVEKDVCFLPAEIGECQNYTAHWYFDTKESRCRQFYYGGCGGNGNNFADEEACVNRCVQGGEKAPEPVQPDQPPHREHFDSRQCF
;
A
#
# COMPACT_ATOMS: atom_id res chain seq x y z
N LYS A 1 6.08 3.60 -14.78
CA LYS A 1 6.57 4.99 -14.87
C LYS A 1 6.38 5.63 -13.50
N PRO A 2 7.42 6.20 -12.87
CA PRO A 2 7.27 6.91 -11.59
C PRO A 2 6.24 8.03 -11.75
N GLY A 3 5.34 8.16 -10.76
CA GLY A 3 4.11 8.94 -10.82
C GLY A 3 4.32 10.40 -11.24
N VAL A 4 3.61 10.82 -12.26
CA VAL A 4 3.69 12.19 -12.79
C VAL A 4 2.95 13.11 -11.83
N HIS A 5 3.68 13.78 -10.94
CA HIS A 5 3.16 14.91 -10.16
C HIS A 5 2.74 16.04 -11.11
N LYS A 6 1.46 16.07 -11.51
CA LYS A 6 0.92 17.20 -12.27
C LYS A 6 0.68 18.40 -11.33
N PRO A 7 1.03 19.63 -11.75
CA PRO A 7 0.77 20.85 -10.97
C PRO A 7 -0.72 21.00 -10.59
N SER A 8 -1.63 20.56 -11.46
CA SER A 8 -3.08 20.60 -11.21
C SER A 8 -3.48 19.91 -9.90
N CYS A 9 -2.82 18.80 -9.53
CA CYS A 9 -3.11 18.03 -8.32
C CYS A 9 -2.73 18.78 -7.02
N THR A 10 -2.07 19.93 -7.14
CA THR A 10 -1.69 20.77 -5.99
C THR A 10 -2.62 21.96 -5.75
N LEU A 11 -3.54 22.21 -6.69
CA LEU A 11 -4.51 23.30 -6.60
C LEU A 11 -5.63 22.94 -5.62
N PRO A 12 -6.28 23.93 -4.98
CA PRO A 12 -7.44 23.68 -4.13
C PRO A 12 -8.63 23.16 -4.96
N MET A 13 -9.59 22.53 -4.30
CA MET A 13 -10.89 22.28 -4.90
C MET A 13 -11.64 23.61 -5.08
N GLU A 14 -12.15 23.87 -6.28
CA GLU A 14 -12.96 25.07 -6.55
C GLU A 14 -14.32 24.70 -7.17
N ALA A 15 -15.39 24.93 -6.42
CA ALA A 15 -16.75 24.66 -6.89
C ALA A 15 -17.18 25.61 -8.02
N GLY A 16 -16.58 26.81 -8.14
CA GLY A 16 -17.02 27.84 -9.08
C GLY A 16 -18.22 28.65 -8.56
N SER A 17 -18.83 29.45 -9.44
CA SER A 17 -19.85 30.46 -9.08
C SER A 17 -21.15 30.39 -9.89
N CYS A 18 -21.39 29.28 -10.59
CA CYS A 18 -22.64 29.04 -11.32
C CYS A 18 -23.66 28.27 -10.45
N ASP A 19 -24.80 27.88 -11.04
CA ASP A 19 -25.90 27.21 -10.31
C ASP A 19 -25.98 25.69 -10.57
N GLY A 20 -25.01 25.13 -11.29
CA GLY A 20 -24.97 23.70 -11.60
C GLY A 20 -24.59 22.83 -10.40
N LYS A 21 -24.82 21.53 -10.53
CA LYS A 21 -24.40 20.52 -9.54
C LYS A 21 -23.80 19.31 -10.24
N LEU A 22 -22.62 19.50 -10.82
CA LEU A 22 -21.93 18.48 -11.59
C LEU A 22 -20.99 17.72 -10.67
N ALA A 23 -21.20 16.41 -10.52
CA ALA A 23 -20.28 15.56 -9.77
C ALA A 23 -18.91 15.52 -10.49
N ARG A 24 -17.86 15.82 -9.74
CA ARG A 24 -16.46 15.82 -10.20
C ARG A 24 -15.58 15.23 -9.12
N TRP A 25 -14.33 14.97 -9.47
CA TRP A 25 -13.29 14.49 -8.57
C TRP A 25 -12.16 15.51 -8.50
N HIS A 26 -11.57 15.70 -7.33
CA HIS A 26 -10.35 16.48 -7.15
C HIS A 26 -9.34 15.67 -6.34
N PHE A 27 -8.06 15.94 -6.48
CA PHE A 27 -7.04 15.37 -5.60
C PHE A 27 -6.98 16.18 -4.30
N ALA A 28 -7.31 15.54 -3.18
CA ALA A 28 -7.18 16.10 -1.84
C ALA A 28 -5.78 15.77 -1.31
N ARG A 29 -4.91 16.78 -1.21
CA ARG A 29 -3.51 16.59 -0.79
C ARG A 29 -3.38 16.10 0.65
N ASP A 30 -4.22 16.60 1.56
CA ASP A 30 -4.13 16.26 2.98
C ASP A 30 -4.36 14.76 3.21
N ASP A 31 -5.21 14.17 2.38
CA ASP A 31 -5.52 12.74 2.40
C ASP A 31 -4.71 11.92 1.36
N ASN A 32 -3.98 12.59 0.46
CA ASN A 32 -3.39 12.00 -0.75
C ASN A 32 -4.36 11.09 -1.51
N LYS A 33 -5.60 11.52 -1.72
CA LYS A 33 -6.62 10.72 -2.41
C LYS A 33 -7.53 11.56 -3.29
N CYS A 34 -8.07 10.95 -4.33
CA CYS A 34 -9.10 11.55 -5.16
C CYS A 34 -10.44 11.54 -4.42
N MET A 35 -11.06 12.71 -4.26
CA MET A 35 -12.29 12.92 -3.50
C MET A 35 -13.38 13.54 -4.38
N PRO A 36 -14.65 13.13 -4.22
CA PRO A 36 -15.74 13.69 -4.99
C PRO A 36 -16.13 15.09 -4.48
N PHE A 37 -16.54 15.96 -5.39
CA PHE A 37 -17.12 17.27 -5.08
C PHE A 37 -18.14 17.71 -6.14
N TYR A 38 -18.86 18.80 -5.86
CA TYR A 38 -19.80 19.39 -6.80
C TYR A 38 -19.21 20.66 -7.44
N TYR A 39 -19.06 20.62 -8.76
CA TYR A 39 -18.71 21.77 -9.58
C TYR A 39 -19.98 22.43 -10.13
N THR A 40 -20.00 23.75 -10.08
CA THR A 40 -21.15 24.58 -10.45
C THR A 40 -21.32 24.77 -11.96
N GLY A 41 -20.35 24.36 -12.76
CA GLY A 41 -20.43 24.43 -14.22
C GLY A 41 -19.65 25.57 -14.86
N CYS A 42 -19.19 26.57 -14.09
CA CYS A 42 -18.28 27.62 -14.56
C CYS A 42 -17.22 28.01 -13.53
N GLY A 43 -16.12 28.60 -14.00
CA GLY A 43 -14.97 28.96 -13.17
C GLY A 43 -14.13 27.74 -12.79
N GLY A 44 -13.57 27.76 -11.57
CA GLY A 44 -12.78 26.65 -11.04
C GLY A 44 -11.37 26.57 -11.61
N ASN A 45 -10.74 25.42 -11.36
CA ASN A 45 -9.37 25.16 -11.79
C ASN A 45 -9.20 23.71 -12.30
N HIS A 46 -7.96 23.34 -12.63
CA HIS A 46 -7.65 22.05 -13.27
C HIS A 46 -7.59 20.86 -12.31
N ASN A 47 -7.77 21.05 -10.99
CA ASN A 47 -7.94 19.95 -10.04
C ASN A 47 -9.40 19.44 -10.08
N GLN A 48 -9.86 19.08 -11.28
CA GLN A 48 -11.25 18.73 -11.53
C GLN A 48 -11.33 17.67 -12.64
N PHE A 49 -11.68 16.46 -12.25
CA PHE A 49 -11.74 15.28 -13.11
C PHE A 49 -13.18 14.75 -13.19
N ILE A 50 -13.55 14.14 -14.31
CA ILE A 50 -14.90 13.60 -14.52
C ILE A 50 -15.12 12.27 -13.80
N SER A 51 -14.06 11.51 -13.54
CA SER A 51 -14.11 10.20 -12.89
C SER A 51 -12.97 10.02 -11.89
N LEU A 52 -13.13 9.06 -10.98
CA LEU A 52 -12.10 8.63 -10.04
C LEU A 52 -10.85 8.17 -10.78
N ASP A 53 -11.00 7.25 -11.73
CA ASP A 53 -9.90 6.71 -12.54
C ASP A 53 -9.08 7.82 -13.22
N GLN A 54 -9.77 8.82 -13.80
CA GLN A 54 -9.07 9.94 -14.45
C GLN A 54 -8.25 10.75 -13.44
N CYS A 55 -8.75 10.93 -12.23
CA CYS A 55 -8.02 11.61 -11.17
C CYS A 55 -6.80 10.79 -10.72
N GLU A 56 -6.98 9.49 -10.47
CA GLU A 56 -5.92 8.58 -10.01
C GLU A 56 -4.82 8.34 -11.06
N GLU A 57 -5.16 8.35 -12.36
CA GLU A 57 -4.20 8.28 -13.44
C GLU A 57 -3.35 9.55 -13.59
N GLN A 58 -3.94 10.71 -13.29
CA GLN A 58 -3.32 12.01 -13.56
C GLN A 58 -2.65 12.64 -12.34
N CYS A 59 -2.99 12.19 -11.15
CA CYS A 59 -2.42 12.64 -9.89
C CYS A 59 -1.60 11.53 -9.23
N PRO A 60 -0.77 11.88 -8.24
CA PRO A 60 0.01 10.88 -7.52
C PRO A 60 -0.89 9.78 -6.98
N PRO A 61 -0.47 8.51 -7.09
CA PRO A 61 -1.24 7.41 -6.54
C PRO A 61 -1.41 7.62 -5.04
N LYS A 62 -2.53 7.15 -4.50
CA LYS A 62 -2.75 7.09 -3.06
C LYS A 62 -1.53 6.43 -2.44
N VAL A 63 -0.79 7.19 -1.64
CA VAL A 63 0.27 6.60 -0.81
C VAL A 63 -0.47 5.90 0.33
N GLU A 64 -0.88 4.67 0.08
CA GLU A 64 -1.34 3.80 1.16
C GLU A 64 -0.21 3.77 2.19
N LYS A 65 -0.52 4.12 3.45
CA LYS A 65 0.45 3.98 4.52
C LYS A 65 0.89 2.53 4.53
N ASP A 66 2.20 2.27 4.44
CA ASP A 66 2.70 0.91 4.50
C ASP A 66 2.16 0.27 5.78
N VAL A 67 1.68 -0.97 5.64
CA VAL A 67 1.08 -1.79 6.69
C VAL A 67 1.86 -1.69 8.00
N CYS A 68 3.19 -1.66 7.92
CA CYS A 68 4.07 -1.58 9.08
C CYS A 68 3.90 -0.30 9.91
N PHE A 69 3.37 0.78 9.34
CA PHE A 69 3.12 2.04 10.04
C PHE A 69 1.67 2.22 10.50
N LEU A 70 0.81 1.22 10.30
CA LEU A 70 -0.54 1.22 10.84
C LEU A 70 -0.52 0.88 12.35
N PRO A 71 -1.50 1.32 13.16
CA PRO A 71 -1.59 0.92 14.55
C PRO A 71 -1.97 -0.57 14.70
N ALA A 72 -1.62 -1.21 15.81
CA ALA A 72 -2.23 -2.49 16.16
C ALA A 72 -3.71 -2.29 16.51
N GLU A 73 -4.59 -3.01 15.82
CA GLU A 73 -6.03 -2.97 16.06
C GLU A 73 -6.53 -4.33 16.54
N ILE A 74 -7.08 -4.36 17.76
CA ILE A 74 -7.66 -5.56 18.37
C ILE A 74 -8.88 -6.03 17.56
N GLY A 75 -9.63 -5.11 16.96
CA GLY A 75 -10.89 -5.40 16.28
C GLY A 75 -12.07 -5.55 17.24
N GLU A 76 -13.25 -5.84 16.67
CA GLU A 76 -14.53 -5.78 17.40
C GLU A 76 -14.97 -7.13 18.02
N CYS A 77 -14.35 -8.23 17.56
CA CYS A 77 -14.65 -9.57 18.06
C CYS A 77 -13.88 -9.88 19.36
N GLN A 78 -14.31 -10.93 20.07
CA GLN A 78 -13.74 -11.32 21.38
C GLN A 78 -13.10 -12.72 21.37
N ASN A 79 -12.69 -13.22 20.21
CA ASN A 79 -11.98 -14.49 20.06
C ASN A 79 -10.46 -14.23 20.10
N TYR A 80 -9.95 -13.86 21.27
CA TYR A 80 -8.59 -13.35 21.42
C TYR A 80 -7.53 -14.41 21.12
N THR A 81 -6.73 -14.14 20.10
CA THR A 81 -5.52 -14.89 19.76
C THR A 81 -4.29 -13.99 19.81
N ALA A 82 -3.15 -14.57 20.17
CA ALA A 82 -1.88 -13.85 20.15
C ALA A 82 -1.39 -13.67 18.71
N HIS A 83 -1.15 -12.42 18.32
CA HIS A 83 -0.64 -12.02 17.01
C HIS A 83 0.50 -11.01 17.18
N TRP A 84 1.19 -10.68 16.09
CA TRP A 84 2.33 -9.77 16.07
C TRP A 84 2.03 -8.54 15.24
N TYR A 85 2.61 -7.40 15.62
CA TYR A 85 2.54 -6.15 14.87
C TYR A 85 3.88 -5.42 14.96
N PHE A 86 4.16 -4.54 14.01
CA PHE A 86 5.31 -3.66 14.08
C PHE A 86 5.01 -2.43 14.94
N ASP A 87 5.71 -2.29 16.05
CA ASP A 87 5.64 -1.12 16.91
C ASP A 87 6.64 -0.07 16.40
N THR A 88 6.13 0.96 15.73
CA THR A 88 6.96 2.05 15.19
C THR A 88 7.68 2.86 16.27
N LYS A 89 7.18 2.88 17.52
CA LYS A 89 7.82 3.61 18.62
C LYS A 89 9.07 2.89 19.11
N GLU A 90 9.00 1.55 19.18
CA GLU A 90 10.13 0.71 19.59
C GLU A 90 10.93 0.17 18.39
N SER A 91 10.45 0.41 17.17
CA SER A 91 11.02 -0.07 15.91
C SER A 91 11.28 -1.59 15.92
N ARG A 92 10.34 -2.36 16.48
CA ARG A 92 10.42 -3.83 16.56
C ARG A 92 9.04 -4.48 16.50
N CYS A 93 9.02 -5.75 16.10
CA CYS A 93 7.81 -6.57 16.18
C CYS A 93 7.49 -6.91 17.63
N ARG A 94 6.21 -6.76 18.01
CA ARG A 94 5.70 -7.04 19.35
C ARG A 94 4.41 -7.83 19.26
N GLN A 95 4.13 -8.59 20.31
CA GLN A 95 2.88 -9.33 20.43
C GLN A 95 1.73 -8.42 20.91
N PHE A 96 0.53 -8.67 20.40
CA PHE A 96 -0.74 -8.11 20.87
C PHE A 96 -1.86 -9.17 20.77
N TYR A 97 -3.04 -8.86 21.32
CA TYR A 97 -4.22 -9.72 21.20
C TYR A 97 -5.12 -9.22 20.08
N TYR A 98 -5.36 -10.08 19.08
CA TYR A 98 -6.33 -9.83 18.03
C TYR A 98 -7.65 -10.54 18.37
N GLY A 99 -8.76 -9.81 18.28
CA GLY A 99 -10.10 -10.27 18.64
C GLY A 99 -10.74 -11.22 17.63
N GLY A 100 -10.12 -11.44 16.47
CA GLY A 100 -10.55 -12.42 15.47
C GLY A 100 -11.39 -11.86 14.31
N CYS A 101 -11.75 -10.58 14.32
CA CYS A 101 -12.37 -9.91 13.16
C CYS A 101 -12.08 -8.40 13.15
N GLY A 102 -12.17 -7.79 11.96
CA GLY A 102 -11.89 -6.37 11.76
C GLY A 102 -10.38 -6.08 11.78
N GLY A 103 -10.00 -4.96 12.38
CA GLY A 103 -8.62 -4.52 12.46
C GLY A 103 -8.02 -4.09 11.12
N ASN A 104 -6.69 -4.07 11.05
CA ASN A 104 -5.94 -3.69 9.86
C ASN A 104 -4.79 -4.66 9.56
N GLY A 105 -3.99 -4.35 8.54
CA GLY A 105 -2.93 -5.24 8.05
C GLY A 105 -1.71 -5.38 8.98
N ASN A 106 -1.52 -4.52 9.99
CA ASN A 106 -0.40 -4.64 10.94
C ASN A 106 -0.71 -5.74 11.97
N ASN A 107 -0.87 -6.94 11.46
CA ASN A 107 -1.38 -8.10 12.17
C ASN A 107 -0.81 -9.36 11.48
N PHE A 108 0.17 -9.97 12.12
CA PHE A 108 0.90 -11.12 11.63
C PHE A 108 0.70 -12.30 12.57
N ALA A 109 0.63 -13.52 12.02
CA ALA A 109 0.39 -14.72 12.82
C ALA A 109 1.58 -15.07 13.74
N ASP A 110 2.80 -14.70 13.34
CA ASP A 110 4.04 -14.99 14.06
C ASP A 110 5.05 -13.83 13.92
N GLU A 111 6.09 -13.86 14.76
CA GLU A 111 7.12 -12.82 14.83
C GLU A 111 7.93 -12.73 13.54
N GLU A 112 8.25 -13.89 12.94
CA GLU A 112 9.09 -13.97 11.74
C GLU A 112 8.40 -13.30 10.55
N ALA A 113 7.09 -13.52 10.36
CA ALA A 113 6.29 -12.87 9.34
C ALA A 113 6.29 -11.34 9.51
N CYS A 114 6.15 -10.86 10.75
CA CYS A 114 6.24 -9.43 11.05
C CYS A 114 7.63 -8.87 10.73
N VAL A 115 8.70 -9.52 11.21
CA VAL A 115 10.08 -9.07 11.03
C VAL A 115 10.45 -9.03 9.54
N ASN A 116 10.09 -10.09 8.80
CA ASN A 116 10.35 -10.17 7.37
C ASN A 116 9.61 -9.07 6.59
N ARG A 117 8.37 -8.72 6.99
CA ARG A 117 7.58 -7.68 6.31
C ARG A 117 8.03 -6.26 6.67
N CYS A 118 8.39 -6.01 7.93
CA CYS A 118 8.49 -4.66 8.50
C CYS A 118 9.88 -4.24 8.97
N VAL A 119 10.78 -5.18 9.23
CA VAL A 119 12.15 -4.89 9.68
C VAL A 119 13.16 -5.12 8.54
N GLN A 120 13.03 -6.23 7.82
CA GLN A 120 13.99 -6.64 6.79
C GLN A 120 13.66 -6.12 5.38
N GLY A 121 12.53 -5.44 5.20
CA GLY A 121 12.05 -4.91 3.92
C GLY A 121 12.45 -3.47 3.60
N GLY A 122 13.24 -2.82 4.46
CA GLY A 122 13.61 -1.40 4.31
C GLY A 122 14.67 -1.12 3.23
N GLU A 123 15.47 -2.12 2.84
CA GLU A 123 16.53 -2.02 1.82
C GLU A 123 17.11 -3.42 1.60
N LYS A 124 16.40 -4.31 0.88
CA LYS A 124 17.14 -5.40 0.23
C LYS A 124 17.78 -4.81 -1.01
N ALA A 125 19.04 -4.40 -0.88
CA ALA A 125 19.96 -4.40 -2.02
C ALA A 125 19.76 -5.72 -2.80
N PRO A 126 19.82 -5.72 -4.14
CA PRO A 126 19.67 -6.95 -4.90
C PRO A 126 20.65 -7.97 -4.32
N GLU A 127 20.10 -9.06 -3.81
CA GLU A 127 20.88 -10.20 -3.37
C GLU A 127 21.83 -10.56 -4.52
N PRO A 128 23.14 -10.74 -4.28
CA PRO A 128 24.05 -11.10 -5.35
C PRO A 128 23.52 -12.39 -5.98
N VAL A 129 23.09 -12.29 -7.23
CA VAL A 129 22.65 -13.43 -8.05
C VAL A 129 23.77 -14.46 -7.98
N GLN A 130 23.56 -15.53 -7.21
CA GLN A 130 24.43 -16.68 -7.30
C GLN A 130 24.22 -17.25 -8.70
N PRO A 131 25.26 -17.33 -9.55
CA PRO A 131 25.09 -17.88 -10.88
C PRO A 131 24.59 -19.32 -10.75
N ASP A 132 23.49 -19.60 -11.44
CA ASP A 132 22.83 -20.90 -11.53
C ASP A 132 23.87 -22.04 -11.52
N GLN A 133 23.88 -22.85 -10.47
CA GLN A 133 24.56 -24.14 -10.54
C GLN A 133 23.83 -24.98 -11.59
N PRO A 134 24.52 -25.45 -12.65
CA PRO A 134 23.90 -26.34 -13.62
C PRO A 134 23.46 -27.64 -12.92
N PRO A 135 22.34 -28.25 -13.35
CA PRO A 135 21.83 -29.45 -12.73
C PRO A 135 22.91 -30.54 -12.70
N HIS A 136 23.07 -31.15 -11.52
CA HIS A 136 23.89 -32.33 -11.32
C HIS A 136 23.56 -33.36 -12.41
N ARG A 137 24.58 -33.72 -13.20
CA ARG A 137 24.49 -34.75 -14.23
C ARG A 137 24.23 -36.07 -13.53
N GLU A 138 23.06 -36.67 -13.79
CA GLU A 138 22.68 -38.01 -13.35
C GLU A 138 23.85 -38.97 -13.57
N HIS A 139 24.27 -39.63 -12.49
CA HIS A 139 25.35 -40.59 -12.46
C HIS A 139 24.89 -41.84 -13.21
N PHE A 140 25.33 -42.02 -14.46
CA PHE A 140 25.11 -43.27 -15.20
C PHE A 140 25.90 -44.38 -14.49
N ASP A 141 25.19 -45.23 -13.77
CA ASP A 141 25.71 -46.42 -13.10
C ASP A 141 26.44 -47.31 -14.12
N SER A 142 27.76 -47.44 -13.96
CA SER A 142 28.63 -48.26 -14.82
C SER A 142 28.58 -49.73 -14.40
N ARG A 143 27.38 -50.31 -14.39
CA ARG A 143 27.18 -51.75 -14.13
C ARG A 143 26.18 -52.36 -15.10
N GLN A 144 26.63 -52.53 -16.34
CA GLN A 144 26.15 -53.59 -17.23
C GLN A 144 27.23 -53.88 -18.28
N CYS A 145 28.25 -54.62 -17.83
CA CYS A 145 28.98 -55.54 -18.70
C CYS A 145 28.48 -56.95 -18.35
N PHE A 146 27.69 -57.58 -19.21
CA PHE A 146 27.61 -59.03 -19.46
C PHE A 146 26.85 -59.26 -20.76
#